data_AF-A0A535TTF6-F1
#
_entry.id   AF-A0A535TTF6-F1
#
_cell.length_a   1.000
_cell.length_b   1.000
_cell.length_c   1.000
_cell.angle_alpha   90.00
_cell.angle_beta   90.00
_cell.angle_gamma   90.00
#
_symmetry.space_group_name_H-M   'P 1'
#
loop_
_entity.id
_entity.type
_entity.pdbx_description
1 polymer ?
#
loop_
_entity_poly.entity_id
_entity_poly.type
_entity_poly.pdbx_seq_one_letter_code
_entity_poly.pdbx_strand_id
1 'polypeptide(L)'
;PILATYLNAFFPGLGGGSAPEHNRNDLVSVFLTGIQGLNQPAHLSAPGEELRLNTSIAPSSANPNAVNPLGVLGGQLDGFPNGRRLADDVVDIEVQAVLGILCQAGGPLAGPTPCRTGSVPDVGDGVRANDVPFQASFPYVADPHSP
;
A
#
# COMPACT_ATOMS: atom_id res chain seq x y z
N PRO A 1 13.91 -8.52 2.36
CA PRO A 1 13.35 -8.02 3.64
C PRO A 1 13.23 -9.20 4.62
N ILE A 2 13.62 -9.05 5.90
CA ILE A 2 13.59 -10.18 6.85
C ILE A 2 12.16 -10.67 7.15
N LEU A 3 11.17 -9.77 7.04
CA LEU A 3 9.76 -10.11 7.24
C LEU A 3 9.25 -11.15 6.23
N ALA A 4 9.67 -11.10 4.96
CA ALA A 4 9.26 -12.10 3.97
C ALA A 4 9.73 -13.52 4.35
N THR A 5 10.95 -13.65 4.86
CA THR A 5 11.50 -14.92 5.37
C THR A 5 10.66 -15.45 6.54
N TYR A 6 10.27 -14.60 7.48
CA TYR A 6 9.41 -15.01 8.60
C TYR A 6 7.99 -15.37 8.17
N LEU A 7 7.41 -14.64 7.21
CA LEU A 7 6.10 -14.96 6.64
C LEU A 7 6.12 -16.33 5.95
N ASN A 8 7.16 -16.64 5.17
CA ASN A 8 7.32 -17.95 4.55
C ASN A 8 7.52 -19.08 5.58
N ALA A 9 8.28 -18.83 6.65
CA ALA A 9 8.61 -19.85 7.64
C ALA A 9 7.46 -20.18 8.61
N PHE A 10 6.72 -19.18 9.06
CA PHE A 10 5.74 -19.33 10.15
C PHE A 10 4.29 -19.30 9.69
N PHE A 11 4.01 -18.81 8.47
CA PHE A 11 2.66 -18.65 7.96
C PHE A 11 2.49 -19.38 6.62
N PRO A 12 2.48 -20.72 6.62
CA PRO A 12 2.37 -21.52 5.40
C PRO A 12 1.07 -21.24 4.61
N GLY A 13 0.00 -20.79 5.28
CA GLY A 13 -1.25 -20.38 4.64
C GLY A 13 -1.26 -18.96 4.04
N LEU A 14 -0.34 -18.07 4.46
CA LEU A 14 -0.22 -16.71 3.93
C LEU A 14 0.83 -16.60 2.83
N GLY A 15 1.85 -17.47 2.85
CA GLY A 15 3.01 -17.37 1.98
C GLY A 15 3.52 -18.70 1.50
N GLY A 16 3.60 -19.75 2.32
CA GLY A 16 4.00 -21.10 1.88
C GLY A 16 5.29 -21.17 1.03
N GLY A 17 6.23 -20.24 1.22
CA GLY A 17 7.46 -20.12 0.40
C GLY A 17 7.31 -19.28 -0.88
N SER A 18 6.17 -18.62 -1.07
CA SER A 18 5.84 -17.88 -2.30
C SER A 18 6.28 -16.42 -2.27
N ALA A 19 6.52 -15.85 -1.08
CA ALA A 19 6.96 -14.46 -0.96
C ALA A 19 8.45 -14.36 -1.31
N PRO A 20 8.89 -13.46 -2.20
CA PRO A 20 10.30 -13.36 -2.56
C PRO A 20 11.12 -12.68 -1.46
N GLU A 21 12.22 -13.32 -1.08
CA GLU A 21 13.04 -12.91 0.08
C GLU A 21 14.22 -11.99 -0.31
N HIS A 22 14.65 -12.06 -1.57
CA HIS A 22 15.84 -11.38 -2.09
C HIS A 22 15.50 -10.43 -3.25
N ASN A 23 16.39 -9.47 -3.52
CA ASN A 23 16.30 -8.53 -4.65
C ASN A 23 15.00 -7.70 -4.70
N ARG A 24 14.44 -7.38 -3.53
CA ARG A 24 13.20 -6.60 -3.34
C ARG A 24 13.46 -5.08 -3.37
N ASN A 25 13.99 -4.59 -4.49
CA ASN A 25 14.23 -3.16 -4.70
C ASN A 25 12.92 -2.35 -4.81
N ASP A 26 11.84 -3.02 -5.18
CA ASP A 26 10.48 -2.47 -5.15
C ASP A 26 10.08 -1.96 -3.75
N LEU A 27 10.46 -2.67 -2.68
CA LEU A 27 10.20 -2.20 -1.32
C LEU A 27 11.04 -0.98 -0.94
N VAL A 28 12.26 -0.88 -1.45
CA VAL A 28 13.08 0.33 -1.30
C VAL A 28 12.38 1.51 -1.99
N SER A 29 11.78 1.29 -3.16
CA SER A 29 11.01 2.32 -3.86
C SER A 29 9.73 2.71 -3.13
N VAL A 30 8.95 1.73 -2.66
CA VAL A 30 7.70 1.99 -1.92
C VAL A 30 7.96 2.76 -0.63
N PHE A 31 8.96 2.37 0.16
CA PHE A 31 9.17 2.90 1.51
C PHE A 31 10.17 4.06 1.58
N LEU A 32 11.24 4.06 0.78
CA LEU A 32 12.38 4.95 1.01
C LEU A 32 12.59 6.01 -0.07
N THR A 33 12.48 5.65 -1.35
CA THR A 33 12.83 6.58 -2.45
C THR A 33 11.64 7.20 -3.13
N GLY A 34 10.44 6.68 -2.89
CA GLY A 34 9.28 6.90 -3.75
C GLY A 34 9.36 6.09 -5.05
N ILE A 35 8.20 5.95 -5.67
CA ILE A 35 7.98 5.25 -6.94
C ILE A 35 8.08 6.26 -8.08
N GLN A 36 8.89 5.93 -9.08
CA GLN A 36 9.09 6.75 -10.26
C GLN A 36 7.77 6.99 -10.99
N GLY A 37 7.48 8.25 -11.35
CA GLY A 37 6.23 8.63 -12.02
C GLY A 37 5.00 8.68 -11.12
N LEU A 38 5.15 8.38 -9.81
CA LEU A 38 4.09 8.48 -8.82
C LEU A 38 4.41 9.55 -7.78
N ASN A 39 5.31 9.25 -6.83
CA ASN A 39 5.61 10.10 -5.66
C ASN A 39 7.12 10.28 -5.42
N GLN A 40 7.98 9.77 -6.30
CA GLN A 40 9.43 10.00 -6.22
C GLN A 40 9.75 11.49 -6.47
N PRO A 41 10.51 12.15 -5.58
CA PRO A 41 10.91 13.55 -5.78
C PRO A 41 11.86 13.68 -6.98
N ALA A 42 11.78 14.81 -7.69
CA ALA A 42 12.67 15.11 -8.82
C ALA A 42 14.16 15.13 -8.42
N HIS A 43 14.45 15.49 -7.17
CA HIS A 43 15.78 15.45 -6.58
C HIS A 43 15.74 14.60 -5.31
N LEU A 44 16.07 13.32 -5.44
CA LEU A 44 16.25 12.43 -4.29
C LEU A 44 17.61 12.69 -3.65
N SER A 45 17.62 13.26 -2.44
CA SER A 45 18.84 13.53 -1.67
C SER A 45 19.38 12.29 -0.96
N ALA A 46 18.49 11.47 -0.40
CA ALA A 46 18.80 10.18 0.21
C ALA A 46 17.52 9.32 0.28
N PRO A 47 17.64 7.97 0.35
CA PRO A 47 16.52 7.12 0.75
C PRO A 47 16.11 7.42 2.19
N GLY A 48 14.81 7.50 2.47
CA GLY A 48 14.30 7.76 3.81
C GLY A 48 12.80 7.47 3.94
N GLU A 49 12.40 7.02 5.13
CA GLU A 49 10.99 6.80 5.49
C GLU A 49 10.26 8.15 5.57
N GLU A 50 9.58 8.50 4.48
CA GLU A 50 8.91 9.78 4.31
C GLU A 50 7.52 9.58 3.72
N LEU A 51 6.54 10.32 4.24
CA LEU A 51 5.25 10.42 3.58
C LEU A 51 5.38 11.35 2.37
N ARG A 52 5.42 10.78 1.17
CA ARG A 52 5.59 11.52 -0.09
C ARG A 52 4.25 11.68 -0.80
N LEU A 53 3.88 12.92 -1.13
CA LEU A 53 2.64 13.24 -1.83
C LEU A 53 2.90 14.01 -3.13
N ASN A 54 2.37 13.50 -4.23
CA ASN A 54 2.28 14.17 -5.51
C ASN A 54 0.88 14.72 -5.74
N THR A 55 0.74 16.04 -5.62
CA THR A 55 -0.52 16.78 -5.77
C THR A 55 -0.93 17.03 -7.23
N SER A 56 -0.11 16.64 -8.21
CA SER A 56 -0.52 16.66 -9.62
C SER A 56 -1.48 15.52 -9.98
N ILE A 57 -1.59 14.50 -9.13
CA ILE A 57 -2.58 13.43 -9.26
C ILE A 57 -3.86 13.90 -8.58
N ALA A 58 -4.94 13.96 -9.35
CA ALA A 58 -6.26 14.30 -8.83
C ALA A 58 -6.79 13.22 -7.89
N PRO A 59 -7.55 13.57 -6.83
CA PRO A 59 -8.22 12.58 -6.00
C PRO A 59 -9.16 11.70 -6.83
N SER A 60 -9.20 10.40 -6.55
CA SER A 60 -10.09 9.46 -7.24
C SER A 60 -11.57 9.74 -6.94
N SER A 61 -11.87 10.36 -5.79
CA SER A 61 -13.22 10.70 -5.35
C SER A 61 -13.18 11.87 -4.36
N ALA A 62 -14.21 12.71 -4.38
CA ALA A 62 -14.44 13.72 -3.33
C ALA A 62 -15.12 13.12 -2.07
N ASN A 63 -15.71 11.92 -2.20
CA ASN A 63 -16.31 11.20 -1.07
C ASN A 63 -15.28 10.21 -0.50
N PRO A 64 -14.82 10.39 0.76
CA PRO A 64 -13.84 9.50 1.39
C PRO A 64 -14.35 8.06 1.58
N ASN A 65 -15.65 7.82 1.52
CA ASN A 65 -16.24 6.47 1.59
C ASN A 65 -16.32 5.78 0.21
N ALA A 66 -15.93 6.47 -0.87
CA ALA A 66 -16.01 5.96 -2.24
C ALA A 66 -14.62 5.85 -2.88
N VAL A 67 -13.66 5.33 -2.12
CA VAL A 67 -12.31 4.99 -2.59
C VAL A 67 -11.98 3.54 -2.27
N ASN A 68 -11.05 2.95 -3.01
CA ASN A 68 -10.54 1.61 -2.75
C ASN A 68 -9.51 1.68 -1.62
N PRO A 69 -9.70 0.95 -0.50
CA PRO A 69 -8.77 1.00 0.64
C PRO A 69 -7.36 0.52 0.30
N LEU A 70 -7.19 -0.25 -0.78
CA LEU A 70 -5.87 -0.72 -1.24
C LEU A 70 -5.08 0.35 -2.03
N GLY A 71 -5.58 1.59 -2.13
CA GLY A 71 -4.84 2.71 -2.73
C GLY A 71 -4.30 2.38 -4.13
N VAL A 72 -2.98 2.51 -4.31
CA VAL A 72 -2.32 2.27 -5.60
C VAL A 72 -2.44 0.80 -6.02
N LEU A 73 -2.42 -0.16 -5.08
CA LEU A 73 -2.70 -1.57 -5.38
C LEU A 73 -4.13 -1.79 -5.87
N GLY A 74 -5.06 -0.95 -5.40
CA GLY A 74 -6.44 -0.89 -5.86
C GLY A 74 -6.65 -0.10 -7.16
N GLY A 75 -5.57 0.33 -7.82
CA GLY A 75 -5.61 1.12 -9.06
C GLY A 75 -5.83 2.62 -8.87
N GLN A 76 -5.78 3.12 -7.64
CA GLN A 76 -6.00 4.53 -7.31
C GLN A 76 -4.70 5.22 -6.94
N LEU A 77 -4.18 6.04 -7.87
CA LEU A 77 -2.86 6.69 -7.76
C LEU A 77 -2.79 7.80 -6.69
N ASP A 78 -3.93 8.23 -6.14
CA ASP A 78 -4.06 9.19 -5.05
C ASP A 78 -4.03 8.55 -3.65
N GLY A 79 -3.96 7.22 -3.56
CA GLY A 79 -3.81 6.48 -2.30
C GLY A 79 -2.36 6.12 -1.99
N PHE A 80 -2.15 5.49 -0.83
CA PHE A 80 -0.84 5.04 -0.38
C PHE A 80 -0.12 4.18 -1.44
N PRO A 81 1.19 4.44 -1.71
CA PRO A 81 2.09 5.34 -0.99
C PRO A 81 2.14 6.80 -1.50
N ASN A 82 1.27 7.23 -2.42
CA ASN A 82 1.17 8.63 -2.82
C ASN A 82 0.40 9.45 -1.78
N GLY A 83 1.06 9.73 -0.65
CA GLY A 83 0.45 10.20 0.57
C GLY A 83 -0.25 9.06 1.29
N ARG A 84 -1.22 9.41 2.13
CA ARG A 84 -2.09 8.46 2.83
C ARG A 84 -3.46 9.09 2.97
N ARG A 85 -4.49 8.45 2.42
CA ARG A 85 -5.89 8.84 2.62
C ARG A 85 -6.39 8.23 3.92
N LEU A 86 -7.44 8.81 4.49
CA LEU A 86 -8.06 8.29 5.71
C LEU A 86 -8.59 6.86 5.53
N ALA A 87 -9.05 6.54 4.32
CA ALA A 87 -9.60 5.23 3.98
C ALA A 87 -8.55 4.22 3.51
N ASP A 88 -7.27 4.60 3.39
CA ASP A 88 -6.24 3.66 2.96
C ASP A 88 -5.92 2.67 4.08
N ASP A 89 -6.02 1.38 3.76
CA ASP A 89 -5.62 0.29 4.64
C ASP A 89 -4.12 0.02 4.48
N VAL A 90 -3.33 0.87 5.14
CA VAL A 90 -1.87 0.85 5.01
C VAL A 90 -1.29 -0.49 5.46
N VAL A 91 -1.84 -1.10 6.50
CA VAL A 91 -1.34 -2.37 7.02
C VAL A 91 -1.51 -3.47 5.96
N ASP A 92 -2.69 -3.58 5.36
CA ASP A 92 -2.96 -4.56 4.32
C ASP A 92 -2.08 -4.32 3.09
N ILE A 93 -1.93 -3.05 2.66
CA ILE A 93 -1.06 -2.68 1.53
C ILE A 93 0.39 -3.08 1.78
N GLU A 94 0.95 -2.76 2.95
CA GLU A 94 2.35 -3.04 3.28
C GLU A 94 2.63 -4.53 3.40
N VAL A 95 1.72 -5.28 4.03
CA VAL A 95 1.83 -6.73 4.14
C VAL A 95 1.78 -7.38 2.76
N GLN A 96 0.85 -6.98 1.90
CA GLN A 96 0.77 -7.47 0.53
C GLN A 96 2.00 -7.09 -0.30
N ALA A 97 2.52 -5.87 -0.12
CA ALA A 97 3.77 -5.43 -0.73
C ALA A 97 4.91 -6.37 -0.31
N VAL A 98 5.10 -6.65 0.98
CA VAL A 98 6.14 -7.58 1.47
C VAL A 98 5.94 -8.99 0.91
N LEU A 99 4.69 -9.45 0.75
CA LEU A 99 4.37 -10.72 0.13
C LEU A 99 4.69 -10.80 -1.38
N GLY A 100 5.02 -9.67 -2.02
CA GLY A 100 5.51 -9.62 -3.39
C GLY A 100 4.44 -9.37 -4.45
N ILE A 101 3.34 -8.67 -4.10
CA ILE A 101 2.26 -8.36 -5.05
C ILE A 101 2.61 -7.24 -6.04
N LEU A 102 3.59 -6.38 -5.73
CA LEU A 102 3.80 -5.11 -6.42
C LEU A 102 3.98 -5.27 -7.94
N CYS A 103 4.72 -6.28 -8.37
CA CYS A 103 4.93 -6.57 -9.78
C CYS A 103 3.66 -7.01 -10.55
N GLN A 104 2.63 -7.49 -9.84
CA GLN A 104 1.35 -7.92 -10.42
C GLN A 104 0.33 -6.76 -10.46
N ALA A 105 0.55 -5.67 -9.71
CA ALA A 105 -0.37 -4.55 -9.59
C ALA A 105 -0.46 -3.66 -10.85
N GLY A 106 0.52 -3.76 -11.75
CA GLY A 106 0.58 -2.94 -12.97
C GLY A 106 0.93 -1.47 -12.71
N GLY A 107 0.83 -0.64 -13.75
CA GLY A 107 1.06 0.81 -13.63
C GLY A 107 2.46 1.18 -13.11
N PRO A 108 2.60 2.23 -12.27
CA PRO A 108 3.91 2.66 -11.75
C PRO A 108 4.53 1.66 -10.77
N LEU A 109 3.75 0.68 -10.27
CA LEU A 109 4.26 -0.43 -9.44
C LEU A 109 4.86 -1.57 -10.28
N ALA A 110 4.62 -1.58 -11.59
CA ALA A 110 5.21 -2.56 -12.50
C ALA A 110 6.72 -2.30 -12.64
N GLY A 111 7.52 -3.15 -12.00
CA GLY A 111 8.98 -3.11 -12.08
C GLY A 111 9.58 -4.51 -12.19
N PRO A 112 10.85 -4.62 -12.63
CA PRO A 112 11.57 -5.90 -12.70
C PRO A 112 11.98 -6.34 -11.29
N THR A 113 11.00 -6.70 -10.47
CA THR A 113 11.17 -7.23 -9.11
C THR A 113 10.67 -8.67 -9.07
N PRO A 114 11.27 -9.53 -8.25
CA PRO A 114 10.72 -10.85 -7.99
C PRO A 114 9.26 -10.75 -7.53
N CYS A 115 8.42 -11.59 -8.15
CA CYS A 115 6.99 -11.67 -7.86
C CYS A 115 6.69 -12.80 -6.89
N ARG A 116 5.62 -12.63 -6.12
CA ARG A 116 4.97 -13.76 -5.48
C ARG A 116 4.60 -14.82 -6.52
N THR A 117 4.82 -16.10 -6.21
CA THR A 117 4.28 -17.21 -6.98
C THR A 117 2.83 -17.49 -6.56
N GLY A 118 1.87 -17.32 -7.48
CA GLY A 118 0.43 -17.57 -7.23
C GLY A 118 -0.36 -16.33 -6.79
N SER A 119 -1.62 -16.54 -6.44
CA SER A 119 -2.54 -15.50 -5.99
C SER A 119 -2.19 -15.00 -4.60
N VAL A 120 -2.44 -13.72 -4.34
CA VAL A 120 -2.34 -13.16 -2.99
C VAL A 120 -3.58 -13.59 -2.19
N PRO A 121 -3.39 -14.28 -1.05
CA PRO A 121 -4.47 -14.53 -0.13
C PRO A 121 -4.97 -13.20 0.42
N ASP A 122 -6.20 -13.19 0.91
CA ASP A 122 -6.76 -12.08 1.65
C ASP A 122 -5.97 -11.94 2.96
N VAL A 123 -4.93 -11.11 2.93
CA VAL A 123 -3.97 -10.93 4.03
C VAL A 123 -4.04 -9.49 4.51
N GLY A 124 -4.24 -9.35 5.82
CA GLY A 124 -4.41 -8.08 6.47
C GLY A 124 -4.55 -8.21 7.98
N ASP A 125 -4.91 -7.12 8.65
CA ASP A 125 -5.26 -7.13 10.08
C ASP A 125 -6.71 -7.57 10.34
N GLY A 126 -7.51 -7.73 9.27
CA GLY A 126 -8.91 -8.16 9.32
C GLY A 126 -9.91 -7.00 9.49
N VAL A 127 -9.45 -5.75 9.49
CA VAL A 127 -10.26 -4.54 9.69
C VAL A 127 -10.33 -3.72 8.40
N ARG A 128 -11.34 -4.01 7.56
CA ARG A 128 -11.44 -3.43 6.21
C ARG A 128 -12.21 -2.11 6.11
N ALA A 129 -12.84 -1.68 7.19
CA ALA A 129 -13.67 -0.48 7.23
C ALA A 129 -13.86 -0.01 8.67
N ASN A 130 -14.13 1.29 8.80
CA ASN A 130 -14.59 1.86 10.05
C ASN A 130 -15.98 1.36 10.42
N ASP A 131 -16.27 1.34 11.72
CA ASP A 131 -17.59 1.13 12.30
C ASP A 131 -18.62 2.17 11.83
N VAL A 132 -18.18 3.42 11.68
CA VAL A 132 -18.99 4.53 11.17
C VAL A 132 -18.33 5.15 9.93
N PRO A 133 -19.11 5.44 8.86
CA PRO A 133 -18.59 6.10 7.66
C PRO A 133 -17.92 7.45 7.96
N PHE A 134 -16.95 7.82 7.13
CA PHE A 134 -16.38 9.16 7.13
C PHE A 134 -17.45 10.22 6.82
N GLN A 135 -17.34 11.39 7.45
CA GLN A 135 -18.15 12.56 7.13
C GLN A 135 -17.84 13.04 5.70
N ALA A 136 -18.83 13.63 5.02
CA ALA A 136 -18.64 14.18 3.68
C ALA A 136 -17.86 15.51 3.66
N SER A 137 -17.62 16.11 4.83
CA SER A 137 -16.91 17.38 5.00
C SER A 137 -15.96 17.30 6.20
N PHE A 138 -14.97 18.19 6.22
CA PHE A 138 -14.07 18.35 7.36
C PHE A 138 -14.85 18.50 8.68
N PRO A 139 -14.49 17.77 9.76
CA PRO A 139 -13.24 17.03 9.99
C PRO A 139 -13.10 15.61 9.38
N TYR A 140 -14.01 15.17 8.50
CA TYR A 140 -14.02 13.87 7.76
C TYR A 140 -14.06 12.60 8.62
N VAL A 141 -13.40 12.55 9.77
CA VAL A 141 -13.51 11.44 10.73
C VAL A 141 -14.88 11.48 11.42
N ALA A 142 -15.45 10.31 11.69
CA ALA A 142 -16.70 10.20 12.43
C ALA A 142 -16.58 10.81 13.84
N ASP A 143 -17.67 11.37 14.35
CA ASP A 143 -17.69 11.85 15.73
C ASP A 143 -17.60 10.67 16.72
N PRO A 144 -17.08 10.90 17.94
CA PRO A 144 -17.09 9.89 18.99
C PRO A 144 -18.51 9.36 19.23
N HIS A 145 -18.68 8.05 19.21
CA HIS A 145 -19.96 7.37 19.40
C HIS A 145 -19.80 6.18 20.36
N SER A 146 -20.91 5.78 21.00
CA SER A 146 -20.92 4.58 21.83
C SER A 146 -20.92 3.34 20.93
N PRO A 147 -20.17 2.27 21.28
CA PRO A 147 -20.20 0.99 20.58
C PRO A 147 -21.58 0.33 20.60
#